data_AF-A0A914KQS1-F1
#
_entry.id   AF-A0A914KQS1-F1
#
_cell.length_a   1.000
_cell.length_b   1.000
_cell.length_c   1.000
_cell.angle_alpha   90.00
_cell.angle_beta   90.00
_cell.angle_gamma   90.00
#
_symmetry.space_group_name_H-M   'P 1'
#
loop_
_entity.id
_entity.type
_entity.pdbx_description
1 polymer ?
#
loop_
_entity_poly.entity_id
_entity_poly.type
_entity_poly.pdbx_seq_one_letter_code
_entity_poly.pdbx_strand_id
1 'polypeptide(L)'
;MKTNVKNALKAKSKIAKNLDGNHLKNQWGSLINGGEFKDKYDQFLAIVCTYNPTSEYGDEFCDFSTTRIRLQLLFSIETEIDAICHANLQKPIRDKKQCPKEFRKKGWVCIIWLVGIDFGINGKDKNISSQNLVLEDKENIFRDAKGKQILEEFKEKIISSYLPRKKGVYSYLSKMSEEERDVIMSQLGIEVKYLKKDEVIEWMLN
;
A
#
# COMPACT_ATOMS: atom_id res chain seq x y z
N MET A 1 25.40 26.44 -30.95
CA MET A 1 24.30 26.70 -30.01
C MET A 1 24.56 25.96 -28.69
N LYS A 2 25.11 26.62 -27.66
CA LYS A 2 25.27 26.03 -26.32
C LYS A 2 24.07 26.47 -25.47
N THR A 3 22.98 25.73 -25.55
CA THR A 3 21.79 26.00 -24.71
C THR A 3 22.16 25.67 -23.26
N ASN A 4 22.10 26.70 -22.43
CA ASN A 4 22.77 26.83 -21.16
C ASN A 4 22.21 25.82 -20.13
N VAL A 5 22.92 24.71 -19.91
CA VAL A 5 22.57 23.63 -18.95
C VAL A 5 22.32 24.19 -17.54
N LYS A 6 22.95 25.31 -17.17
CA LYS A 6 22.70 26.01 -15.90
C LYS A 6 21.29 26.61 -15.80
N ASN A 7 20.68 27.03 -16.91
CA ASN A 7 19.30 27.53 -16.91
C ASN A 7 18.29 26.36 -16.82
N ALA A 8 18.58 25.21 -17.43
CA ALA A 8 17.77 24.00 -17.29
C ALA A 8 17.83 23.43 -15.86
N LEU A 9 19.00 23.48 -15.21
CA LEU A 9 19.15 23.09 -13.80
C LEU A 9 18.47 24.08 -12.85
N LYS A 10 18.50 25.39 -13.14
CA LYS A 10 17.73 26.40 -12.39
C LYS A 10 16.22 26.27 -12.59
N ALA A 11 15.76 25.86 -13.77
CA ALA A 11 14.35 25.56 -14.03
C ALA A 11 13.88 24.32 -13.26
N LYS A 12 14.67 23.23 -13.24
CA LYS A 12 14.39 22.04 -12.42
C LYS A 12 14.45 22.33 -10.91
N SER A 13 15.37 23.19 -10.48
CA SER A 13 15.49 23.64 -9.08
C SER A 13 14.32 24.53 -8.63
N LYS A 14 13.76 25.37 -9.51
CA LYS A 14 12.55 26.15 -9.23
C LYS A 14 11.29 25.29 -9.18
N ILE A 15 11.17 24.27 -10.03
CA ILE A 15 10.05 23.31 -9.99
C ILE A 15 10.08 22.47 -8.70
N ALA A 16 11.26 22.21 -8.13
CA ALA A 16 11.39 21.49 -6.87
C ALA A 16 10.90 22.28 -5.63
N LYS A 17 10.75 23.62 -5.72
CA LYS A 17 10.37 24.49 -4.60
C LYS A 17 8.86 24.75 -4.47
N ASN A 18 8.04 24.37 -5.45
CA ASN A 18 6.58 24.58 -5.44
C ASN A 18 5.75 23.28 -5.48
N LEU A 19 6.34 22.13 -5.11
CA LEU A 19 5.57 20.89 -4.90
C LEU A 19 4.96 20.93 -3.50
N ASP A 20 3.95 21.80 -3.40
CA ASP A 20 3.02 22.04 -2.31
C ASP A 20 2.32 20.75 -1.85
N GLY A 21 1.94 20.69 -0.57
CA GLY A 21 1.08 19.64 -0.01
C GLY A 21 -0.27 19.44 -0.72
N ASN A 22 -0.64 20.35 -1.64
CA ASN A 22 -1.79 20.22 -2.53
C ASN A 22 -1.67 19.08 -3.55
N HIS A 23 -0.46 18.68 -3.97
CA HIS A 23 -0.33 17.59 -4.94
C HIS A 23 -0.68 16.22 -4.33
N LEU A 24 -0.47 16.07 -3.01
CA LEU A 24 -0.83 14.87 -2.24
C LEU A 24 -2.34 14.76 -2.07
N LYS A 25 -2.99 15.83 -1.58
CA LYS A 25 -4.46 15.91 -1.50
C LYS A 25 -5.13 15.61 -2.83
N ASN A 26 -4.51 16.01 -3.95
CA ASN A 26 -5.07 15.77 -5.28
C ASN A 26 -4.90 14.33 -5.77
N GLN A 27 -3.80 13.62 -5.46
CA GLN A 27 -3.64 12.21 -5.86
C GLN A 27 -4.51 11.27 -5.01
N TRP A 28 -4.43 11.42 -3.69
CA TRP A 28 -5.28 10.73 -2.73
C TRP A 28 -6.76 11.06 -2.97
N GLY A 29 -7.07 12.35 -3.10
CA GLY A 29 -8.40 12.84 -3.43
C GLY A 29 -8.87 12.43 -4.82
N SER A 30 -8.03 12.17 -5.81
CA SER A 30 -8.50 11.64 -7.11
C SER A 30 -8.87 10.16 -7.06
N LEU A 31 -8.23 9.37 -6.19
CA LEU A 31 -8.57 7.96 -5.98
C LEU A 31 -9.82 7.80 -5.13
N ILE A 32 -10.05 8.72 -4.20
CA ILE A 32 -11.22 8.71 -3.31
C ILE A 32 -12.36 9.54 -3.92
N ASN A 33 -12.15 10.80 -4.30
CA ASN A 33 -13.19 11.65 -4.92
C ASN A 33 -13.43 11.37 -6.42
N GLY A 34 -12.75 10.37 -7.01
CA GLY A 34 -13.07 9.85 -8.34
C GLY A 34 -14.33 8.99 -8.30
N GLY A 35 -15.48 9.61 -8.05
CA GLY A 35 -16.89 9.22 -8.26
C GLY A 35 -17.41 7.81 -7.93
N GLU A 36 -16.61 6.76 -8.08
CA GLU A 36 -17.04 5.36 -7.95
C GLU A 36 -16.36 4.62 -6.80
N PHE A 37 -15.12 4.96 -6.43
CA PHE A 37 -14.39 4.14 -5.45
C PHE A 37 -14.72 4.50 -3.99
N LYS A 38 -14.79 5.78 -3.62
CA LYS A 38 -15.19 6.21 -2.27
C LYS A 38 -16.66 5.95 -1.97
N ASP A 39 -17.51 6.10 -2.98
CA ASP A 39 -18.95 5.99 -2.79
C ASP A 39 -19.40 4.52 -2.71
N LYS A 40 -18.54 3.59 -3.16
CA LYS A 40 -18.81 2.15 -3.17
C LYS A 40 -18.35 1.41 -1.91
N TYR A 41 -17.38 1.94 -1.16
CA TYR A 41 -16.81 1.25 0.01
C TYR A 41 -16.72 2.18 1.22
N ASP A 42 -17.11 1.65 2.39
CA ASP A 42 -16.95 2.33 3.69
C ASP A 42 -15.78 1.77 4.50
N GLN A 43 -15.16 0.69 4.03
CA GLN A 43 -14.06 -0.01 4.69
C GLN A 43 -12.91 -0.26 3.71
N PHE A 44 -11.69 -0.01 4.18
CA PHE A 44 -10.49 -0.07 3.35
C PHE A 44 -9.34 -0.78 4.05
N LEU A 45 -8.50 -1.45 3.26
CA LEU A 45 -7.13 -1.81 3.66
C LEU A 45 -6.15 -0.92 2.91
N ALA A 46 -5.31 -0.22 3.67
CA ALA A 46 -4.14 0.46 3.15
C ALA A 46 -2.94 -0.49 3.25
N ILE A 47 -2.35 -0.82 2.10
CA ILE A 47 -1.15 -1.65 2.00
C ILE A 47 0.00 -0.71 1.66
N VAL A 48 1.00 -0.66 2.52
CA VAL A 48 2.09 0.31 2.48
C VAL A 48 3.40 -0.44 2.24
N CYS A 49 3.95 -0.36 1.04
CA CYS A 49 5.32 -0.80 0.77
C CYS A 49 6.27 0.37 0.97
N THR A 50 7.32 0.16 1.75
CA THR A 50 8.33 1.16 2.05
C THR A 50 9.73 0.65 1.76
N TYR A 51 10.62 1.55 1.36
CA TYR A 51 12.02 1.21 1.21
C TYR A 51 12.94 2.42 1.40
N ASN A 52 14.19 2.17 1.80
CA ASN A 52 15.22 3.19 1.86
C ASN A 52 15.54 3.70 0.44
N PRO A 53 15.60 5.03 0.15
CA PRO A 53 15.89 5.55 -1.18
C PRO A 53 17.23 5.10 -1.77
N THR A 54 18.18 4.68 -0.93
CA THR A 54 19.47 4.13 -1.39
C THR A 54 19.39 2.66 -1.75
N SER A 55 18.26 1.98 -1.49
CA SER A 55 18.08 0.57 -1.81
C SER A 55 17.92 0.39 -3.31
N GLU A 56 18.78 -0.44 -3.89
CA GLU A 56 18.63 -0.85 -5.28
C GLU A 56 17.46 -1.81 -5.49
N TYR A 57 16.90 -2.37 -4.42
CA TYR A 57 15.87 -3.42 -4.44
C TYR A 57 14.46 -2.90 -4.12
N GLY A 58 14.33 -1.65 -3.70
CA GLY A 58 13.07 -1.08 -3.21
C GLY A 58 11.91 -1.16 -4.20
N ASP A 59 12.10 -0.69 -5.43
CA ASP A 59 11.07 -0.74 -6.47
C ASP A 59 10.69 -2.19 -6.83
N GLU A 60 11.69 -3.07 -6.97
CA GLU A 60 11.48 -4.49 -7.29
C GLU A 60 10.69 -5.20 -6.18
N PHE A 61 10.99 -4.92 -4.93
CA PHE A 61 10.26 -5.45 -3.78
C PHE A 61 8.80 -4.97 -3.76
N CYS A 62 8.54 -3.70 -4.07
CA CYS A 62 7.16 -3.20 -4.14
C CYS A 62 6.39 -3.79 -5.34
N ASP A 63 7.04 -3.99 -6.49
CA ASP A 63 6.44 -4.68 -7.63
C ASP A 63 6.12 -6.15 -7.28
N PHE A 64 7.05 -6.85 -6.63
CA PHE A 64 6.83 -8.20 -6.08
C PHE A 64 5.62 -8.20 -5.14
N SER A 65 5.58 -7.26 -4.18
CA SER A 65 4.49 -7.14 -3.21
C SER A 65 3.14 -6.94 -3.91
N THR A 66 3.10 -6.10 -4.95
CA THR A 66 1.88 -5.85 -5.74
C THR A 66 1.27 -7.14 -6.28
N THR A 67 2.09 -8.07 -6.78
CA THR A 67 1.60 -9.36 -7.31
C THR A 67 0.97 -10.24 -6.22
N ARG A 68 1.50 -10.15 -5.00
CA ARG A 68 1.07 -10.95 -3.85
C ARG A 68 -0.17 -10.37 -3.16
N ILE A 69 -0.38 -9.06 -3.22
CA ILE A 69 -1.64 -8.45 -2.77
C ILE A 69 -2.82 -9.15 -3.45
N ARG A 70 -2.77 -9.26 -4.79
CA ARG A 70 -3.83 -9.90 -5.56
C ARG A 70 -3.94 -11.41 -5.28
N LEU A 71 -2.80 -12.11 -5.30
CA LEU A 71 -2.77 -13.58 -5.30
C LEU A 71 -2.88 -14.20 -3.90
N GLN A 72 -2.60 -13.46 -2.83
CA GLN A 72 -2.59 -13.98 -1.47
C GLN A 72 -3.61 -13.23 -0.61
N LEU A 73 -3.44 -11.91 -0.46
CA LEU A 73 -4.26 -11.15 0.49
C LEU A 73 -5.73 -11.11 0.06
N LEU A 74 -6.02 -10.71 -1.18
CA LEU A 74 -7.41 -10.61 -1.64
C LEU A 74 -8.11 -11.96 -1.63
N PHE A 75 -7.42 -13.01 -2.09
CA PHE A 75 -7.95 -14.38 -2.05
C PHE A 75 -8.23 -14.86 -0.63
N SER A 76 -7.31 -14.68 0.33
CA SER A 76 -7.54 -15.07 1.73
C SER A 76 -8.73 -14.33 2.34
N ILE A 77 -8.91 -13.04 2.06
CA ILE A 77 -10.07 -12.29 2.55
C ILE A 77 -11.36 -12.83 1.93
N GLU A 78 -11.38 -13.04 0.61
CA GLU A 78 -12.55 -13.57 -0.09
C GLU A 78 -12.93 -14.97 0.39
N THR A 79 -11.96 -15.85 0.69
CA THR A 79 -12.25 -17.24 1.09
C THR A 79 -12.47 -17.41 2.58
N GLU A 80 -11.75 -16.68 3.43
CA GLU A 80 -11.78 -16.89 4.88
C GLU A 80 -12.73 -15.93 5.60
N ILE A 81 -12.90 -14.71 5.09
CA ILE A 81 -13.75 -13.66 5.67
C ILE A 81 -15.09 -13.53 4.93
N ASP A 82 -15.20 -14.08 3.71
CA ASP A 82 -16.38 -13.96 2.85
C ASP A 82 -16.71 -12.49 2.55
N ALA A 83 -15.69 -11.73 2.14
CA ALA A 83 -15.81 -10.35 1.72
C ALA A 83 -15.19 -10.13 0.34
N ILE A 84 -15.88 -9.36 -0.50
CA ILE A 84 -15.47 -9.04 -1.86
C ILE A 84 -14.47 -7.89 -1.82
N CYS A 85 -13.27 -8.12 -2.35
CA CYS A 85 -12.22 -7.12 -2.36
C CYS A 85 -12.06 -6.46 -3.73
N HIS A 86 -11.85 -5.15 -3.74
CA HIS A 86 -11.55 -4.42 -4.97
C HIS A 86 -10.35 -3.50 -4.78
N ALA A 87 -9.31 -3.71 -5.59
CA ALA A 87 -8.09 -2.93 -5.53
C ALA A 87 -7.69 -2.42 -6.92
N ASN A 88 -7.38 -1.13 -7.04
CA ASN A 88 -6.74 -0.58 -8.24
C ASN A 88 -5.21 -0.64 -8.10
N LEU A 89 -4.64 -1.82 -8.33
CA LEU A 89 -3.20 -2.05 -8.14
C LEU A 89 -2.31 -1.35 -9.20
N GLN A 90 -2.88 -0.90 -10.31
CA GLN A 90 -2.14 -0.28 -11.41
C GLN A 90 -1.81 1.20 -11.17
N LYS A 91 -2.53 1.85 -10.26
CA LYS A 91 -2.34 3.27 -9.92
C LYS A 91 -2.08 3.42 -8.43
N PRO A 92 -0.99 2.84 -7.89
CA PRO A 92 -0.63 3.06 -6.51
C PRO A 92 -0.30 4.53 -6.29
N ILE A 93 -0.47 4.94 -5.05
CA ILE A 93 -0.09 6.26 -4.60
C ILE A 93 1.40 6.21 -4.30
N ARG A 94 2.17 6.93 -5.10
CA ARG A 94 3.63 7.02 -4.96
C ARG A 94 3.99 8.37 -4.37
N ASP A 95 4.15 8.42 -3.06
CA ASP A 95 4.72 9.62 -2.45
C ASP A 95 6.24 9.45 -2.29
N LYS A 96 6.98 10.25 -3.07
CA LYS A 96 8.45 10.34 -2.96
C LYS A 96 8.90 11.24 -1.80
N LYS A 97 8.00 11.98 -1.14
CA LYS A 97 8.34 13.01 -0.16
C LYS A 97 7.83 12.76 1.26
N GLN A 98 6.74 12.00 1.50
CA GLN A 98 6.28 11.71 2.86
C GLN A 98 5.33 10.49 2.98
N CYS A 99 5.88 9.36 3.39
CA CYS A 99 5.09 8.28 3.99
C CYS A 99 4.34 8.83 5.23
N PRO A 100 3.07 8.44 5.48
CA PRO A 100 2.29 8.92 6.61
C PRO A 100 3.05 8.71 7.93
N LYS A 101 2.86 9.63 8.90
CA LYS A 101 3.70 9.72 10.12
C LYS A 101 3.82 8.39 10.89
N GLU A 102 2.77 7.59 10.85
CA GLU A 102 2.66 6.29 11.52
C GLU A 102 3.60 5.22 10.91
N PHE A 103 3.96 5.36 9.63
CA PHE A 103 4.83 4.43 8.90
C PHE A 103 6.24 5.00 8.66
N ARG A 104 6.54 6.12 9.31
CA ARG A 104 7.67 6.98 8.94
C ARG A 104 8.97 6.49 9.55
N LYS A 105 9.63 5.53 8.90
CA LYS A 105 11.10 5.53 8.91
C LYS A 105 11.56 6.77 8.14
N LYS A 106 12.06 7.78 8.86
CA LYS A 106 12.38 9.11 8.30
C LYS A 106 13.26 8.96 7.04
N GLY A 107 12.78 9.47 5.91
CA GLY A 107 13.49 9.47 4.64
C GLY A 107 13.19 8.29 3.71
N TRP A 108 12.34 7.33 4.10
CA TRP A 108 11.97 6.21 3.24
C TRP A 108 10.95 6.59 2.16
N VAL A 109 11.02 5.92 1.00
CA VAL A 109 10.03 5.99 -0.08
C VAL A 109 8.83 5.13 0.29
N CYS A 110 7.65 5.55 -0.16
CA CYS A 110 6.37 4.96 0.20
C CYS A 110 5.50 4.72 -1.05
N ILE A 111 5.03 3.49 -1.22
CA ILE A 111 4.06 3.11 -2.24
C ILE A 111 2.86 2.53 -1.52
N ILE A 112 1.68 3.12 -1.76
CA ILE A 112 0.46 2.74 -1.06
C ILE A 112 -0.60 2.28 -2.05
N TRP A 113 -1.21 1.14 -1.73
CA TRP A 113 -2.42 0.63 -2.39
C TRP A 113 -3.60 0.70 -1.44
N LEU A 114 -4.75 1.10 -1.96
CA LEU A 114 -6.02 1.01 -1.26
C LEU A 114 -6.83 -0.15 -1.83
N VAL A 115 -7.34 -0.98 -0.94
CA VAL A 115 -8.28 -2.06 -1.24
C VAL A 115 -9.61 -1.72 -0.57
N GLY A 116 -10.66 -1.57 -1.35
CA GLY A 116 -12.02 -1.45 -0.83
C GLY A 116 -12.57 -2.84 -0.51
N ILE A 117 -13.25 -2.95 0.63
CA ILE A 117 -13.85 -4.20 1.10
C ILE A 117 -15.37 -4.03 1.12
N ASP A 118 -16.07 -4.99 0.51
CA ASP A 118 -17.52 -5.09 0.53
C ASP A 118 -17.94 -6.45 1.09
N PHE A 119 -18.70 -6.44 2.17
CA PHE A 119 -19.16 -7.66 2.83
C PHE A 119 -20.45 -8.24 2.26
N GLY A 120 -20.92 -7.73 1.12
CA GLY A 120 -22.08 -8.23 0.39
C GLY A 120 -23.39 -8.09 1.19
N ILE A 121 -23.46 -7.12 2.10
CA ILE A 121 -24.64 -6.92 2.94
C ILE A 121 -25.74 -6.29 2.08
N ASN A 122 -26.57 -7.14 1.49
CA ASN A 122 -27.76 -6.70 0.78
C ASN A 122 -28.78 -6.16 1.79
N GLY A 123 -29.01 -4.85 1.80
CA GLY A 123 -30.04 -4.18 2.61
C GLY A 123 -31.50 -4.58 2.33
N LYS A 124 -31.73 -5.73 1.68
CA LYS A 124 -33.06 -6.30 1.38
C LYS A 124 -33.46 -7.43 2.31
N ASP A 125 -32.56 -7.96 3.13
CA ASP A 125 -32.92 -8.96 4.14
C ASP A 125 -33.64 -8.28 5.32
N LYS A 126 -34.83 -8.80 5.67
CA LYS A 126 -35.79 -8.10 6.54
C LYS A 126 -35.54 -8.24 8.06
N ASN A 127 -34.41 -8.81 8.48
CA ASN A 127 -34.07 -8.97 9.91
C ASN A 127 -33.05 -7.91 10.36
N ILE A 128 -33.56 -6.71 10.61
CA ILE A 128 -32.79 -5.49 10.93
C ILE A 128 -31.96 -5.63 12.22
N SER A 129 -32.43 -6.39 13.23
CA SER A 129 -31.70 -6.59 14.49
C SER A 129 -30.49 -7.50 14.35
N SER A 130 -30.57 -8.52 13.48
CA SER A 130 -29.44 -9.40 13.16
C SER A 130 -28.43 -8.72 12.23
N GLN A 131 -28.90 -7.82 11.36
CA GLN A 131 -28.04 -7.07 10.45
C GLN A 131 -27.11 -6.09 11.17
N ASN A 132 -27.57 -5.38 12.20
CA ASN A 132 -26.71 -4.45 12.94
C ASN A 132 -25.58 -5.19 13.69
N LEU A 133 -25.88 -6.35 14.29
CA LEU A 133 -24.86 -7.21 14.91
C LEU A 133 -23.87 -7.76 13.87
N VAL A 134 -24.37 -8.23 12.72
CA VAL A 134 -23.53 -8.71 11.62
C VAL A 134 -22.69 -7.58 10.99
N LEU A 135 -23.21 -6.35 10.96
CA LEU A 135 -22.49 -5.15 10.53
C LEU A 135 -21.38 -4.78 11.51
N GLU A 136 -21.67 -4.76 12.81
CA GLU A 136 -20.67 -4.48 13.85
C GLU A 136 -19.56 -5.55 13.88
N ASP A 137 -19.92 -6.83 13.75
CA ASP A 137 -18.95 -7.93 13.68
C ASP A 137 -18.09 -7.83 12.41
N LYS A 138 -18.69 -7.50 11.26
CA LYS A 138 -17.97 -7.36 9.99
C LYS A 138 -17.12 -6.09 9.92
N GLU A 139 -17.56 -4.98 10.52
CA GLU A 139 -16.78 -3.75 10.66
C GLU A 139 -15.55 -3.90 11.57
N ASN A 140 -15.56 -4.89 12.47
CA ASN A 140 -14.45 -5.18 13.37
C ASN A 140 -13.61 -6.40 12.95
N ILE A 141 -13.93 -7.05 11.83
CA ILE A 141 -13.30 -8.33 11.47
C ILE A 141 -11.78 -8.26 11.34
N PHE A 142 -11.24 -7.13 10.84
CA PHE A 142 -9.79 -6.89 10.74
C PHE A 142 -9.16 -6.37 12.04
N ARG A 143 -9.98 -6.04 13.04
CA ARG A 143 -9.58 -5.71 14.41
C ARG A 143 -9.60 -6.95 15.32
N ASP A 144 -10.34 -7.98 14.92
CA ASP A 144 -10.41 -9.28 15.60
C ASP A 144 -9.20 -10.18 15.32
N ALA A 145 -9.06 -11.23 16.13
CA ALA A 145 -7.91 -12.13 16.07
C ALA A 145 -7.71 -12.76 14.68
N LYS A 146 -8.80 -13.18 14.03
CA LYS A 146 -8.75 -13.83 12.71
C LYS A 146 -8.28 -12.86 11.61
N GLY A 147 -8.87 -11.67 11.53
CA GLY A 147 -8.44 -10.69 10.53
C GLY A 147 -7.01 -10.21 10.77
N LYS A 148 -6.62 -9.96 12.03
CA LYS A 148 -5.22 -9.66 12.38
C LYS A 148 -4.27 -10.76 11.93
N GLN A 149 -4.61 -12.03 12.16
CA GLN A 149 -3.80 -13.15 11.71
C GLN A 149 -3.62 -13.17 10.18
N ILE A 150 -4.69 -12.97 9.41
CA ILE A 150 -4.61 -12.90 7.93
C ILE A 150 -3.65 -11.79 7.49
N LEU A 151 -3.72 -10.61 8.12
CA LEU A 151 -2.85 -9.48 7.79
C LEU A 151 -1.38 -9.73 8.18
N GLU A 152 -1.13 -10.31 9.35
CA GLU A 152 0.23 -10.67 9.78
C GLU A 152 0.84 -11.77 8.90
N GLU A 153 0.10 -12.84 8.62
CA GLU A 153 0.55 -13.92 7.74
C GLU A 153 0.89 -13.40 6.34
N PHE A 154 0.10 -12.45 5.82
CA PHE A 154 0.41 -11.82 4.55
C PHE A 154 1.75 -11.09 4.59
N LYS A 155 1.99 -10.27 5.62
CA LYS A 155 3.26 -9.53 5.78
C LYS A 155 4.45 -10.50 5.89
N GLU A 156 4.33 -11.53 6.71
CA GLU A 156 5.37 -12.55 6.90
C GLU A 156 5.66 -13.33 5.60
N LYS A 157 4.62 -13.72 4.86
CA LYS A 157 4.77 -14.41 3.57
C LYS A 157 5.47 -13.53 2.53
N ILE A 158 5.18 -12.23 2.48
CA ILE A 158 5.87 -11.30 1.57
C ILE A 158 7.37 -11.27 1.88
N ILE A 159 7.72 -11.03 3.14
CA ILE A 159 9.11 -10.87 3.57
C ILE A 159 9.90 -12.18 3.39
N SER A 160 9.33 -13.31 3.81
CA SER A 160 10.00 -14.62 3.69
C SER A 160 10.15 -15.09 2.25
N SER A 161 9.17 -14.80 1.39
CA SER A 161 9.15 -15.25 -0.01
C SER A 161 9.94 -14.35 -0.97
N TYR A 162 10.28 -13.12 -0.57
CA TYR A 162 11.09 -12.25 -1.41
C TYR A 162 12.55 -12.70 -1.40
N LEU A 163 13.04 -13.05 -2.60
CA LEU A 163 14.40 -13.54 -2.83
C LEU A 163 15.13 -12.56 -3.76
N PRO A 164 15.76 -11.50 -3.23
CA PRO A 164 16.48 -10.53 -4.06
C PRO A 164 17.62 -11.22 -4.80
N ARG A 165 17.83 -10.82 -6.07
CA ARG A 165 18.92 -11.37 -6.91
C ARG A 165 20.05 -10.36 -7.03
N LYS A 166 21.29 -10.83 -7.10
CA LYS A 166 22.44 -9.93 -7.30
C LYS A 166 22.30 -9.20 -8.64
N LYS A 167 22.14 -7.88 -8.62
CA LYS A 167 21.96 -7.07 -9.85
C LYS A 167 23.23 -7.07 -10.69
N GLY A 168 23.07 -7.12 -12.01
CA GLY A 168 24.18 -7.09 -12.96
C GLY A 168 24.99 -8.39 -13.06
N VAL A 169 24.61 -9.45 -12.34
CA VAL A 169 25.29 -10.76 -12.41
C VAL A 169 24.35 -11.78 -13.05
N TYR A 170 24.60 -12.10 -14.32
CA TYR A 170 23.84 -13.07 -15.10
C TYR A 170 24.39 -14.50 -14.94
N SER A 171 24.77 -14.89 -13.73
CA SER A 171 25.25 -16.23 -13.42
C SER A 171 24.36 -16.88 -12.38
N TYR A 172 23.91 -18.11 -12.66
CA TYR A 172 23.13 -18.93 -11.72
C TYR A 172 23.91 -19.29 -10.43
N LEU A 173 25.23 -19.07 -10.43
CA LEU A 173 26.14 -19.35 -9.31
C LEU A 173 26.28 -18.18 -8.33
N SER A 174 25.85 -16.96 -8.70
CA SER A 174 25.94 -15.81 -7.79
C SER A 174 24.70 -15.71 -6.92
N LYS A 175 24.50 -16.71 -6.06
CA LYS A 175 23.52 -16.61 -4.98
C LYS A 175 24.03 -15.61 -3.94
N MET A 176 23.11 -14.79 -3.46
CA MET A 176 23.38 -13.84 -2.39
C MET A 176 23.62 -14.60 -1.08
N SER A 177 24.57 -14.16 -0.25
CA SER A 177 24.73 -14.71 1.10
C SER A 177 23.55 -14.35 2.00
N GLU A 178 23.40 -15.04 3.13
CA GLU A 178 22.37 -14.69 4.12
C GLU A 178 22.61 -13.28 4.67
N GLU A 179 23.87 -12.89 4.96
CA GLU A 179 24.16 -11.54 5.45
C GLU A 179 23.87 -10.46 4.40
N GLU A 180 24.21 -10.70 3.13
CA GLU A 180 23.86 -9.78 2.04
C GLU A 180 22.33 -9.61 1.94
N ARG A 181 21.58 -10.70 2.09
CA ARG A 181 20.11 -10.68 2.07
C ARG A 181 19.56 -9.90 3.26
N ASP A 182 20.06 -10.14 4.46
CA ASP A 182 19.59 -9.47 5.67
C ASP A 182 19.81 -7.95 5.60
N VAL A 183 20.95 -7.51 5.07
CA VAL A 183 21.21 -6.10 4.81
C VAL A 183 20.18 -5.51 3.86
N ILE A 184 19.83 -6.21 2.78
CA ILE A 184 18.79 -5.74 1.84
C ILE A 184 17.41 -5.72 2.51
N MET A 185 17.02 -6.80 3.18
CA MET A 185 15.72 -6.89 3.84
C MET A 185 15.54 -5.82 4.92
N SER A 186 16.61 -5.41 5.60
CA SER A 186 16.59 -4.30 6.57
C SER A 186 16.22 -2.94 5.95
N GLN A 187 16.36 -2.80 4.63
CA GLN A 187 16.05 -1.60 3.85
C GLN A 187 14.65 -1.63 3.22
N LEU A 188 13.89 -2.70 3.45
CA LEU A 188 12.56 -2.93 2.89
C LEU A 188 11.55 -3.02 4.03
N GLY A 189 10.28 -2.76 3.71
CA GLY A 189 9.20 -2.87 4.68
C GLY A 189 7.85 -2.97 4.01
N ILE A 190 6.95 -3.73 4.60
CA ILE A 190 5.56 -3.81 4.18
C ILE A 190 4.66 -3.74 5.41
N GLU A 191 3.63 -2.93 5.33
CA GLU A 191 2.64 -2.78 6.38
C GLU A 191 1.23 -2.85 5.78
N VAL A 192 0.28 -3.30 6.59
CA VAL A 192 -1.13 -3.31 6.22
C VAL A 192 -1.93 -2.72 7.37
N LYS A 193 -2.79 -1.74 7.07
CA LYS A 193 -3.66 -1.08 8.03
C LYS A 193 -5.09 -1.11 7.55
N TYR A 194 -5.96 -1.58 8.42
CA TYR A 194 -7.40 -1.46 8.24
C TYR A 194 -7.86 -0.05 8.64
N LEU A 195 -8.66 0.58 7.78
CA LEU A 195 -9.14 1.94 7.92
C LEU A 195 -10.62 2.00 7.53
N LYS A 196 -11.44 2.63 8.37
CA LYS A 196 -12.77 3.11 7.96
C LYS A 196 -12.65 4.32 7.05
N LYS A 197 -13.66 4.57 6.23
CA LYS A 197 -13.68 5.69 5.27
C LYS A 197 -13.29 7.04 5.86
N ASP A 198 -13.82 7.38 7.04
CA ASP A 198 -13.51 8.63 7.72
C ASP A 198 -12.04 8.67 8.18
N GLU A 199 -11.52 7.54 8.68
CA GLU A 199 -10.11 7.38 9.04
C GLU A 199 -9.21 7.53 7.81
N VAL A 200 -9.61 7.02 6.63
CA VAL A 200 -8.87 7.24 5.38
C VAL A 200 -8.87 8.72 5.01
N ILE A 201 -10.00 9.41 5.10
CA ILE A 201 -10.10 10.84 4.78
C ILE A 201 -9.20 11.67 5.71
N GLU A 202 -9.26 11.41 7.01
CA GLU A 202 -8.38 12.06 7.97
C GLU A 202 -6.90 11.74 7.69
N TRP A 203 -6.59 10.48 7.41
CA TRP A 203 -5.24 10.02 7.10
C TRP A 203 -4.67 10.63 5.81
N MET A 204 -5.53 10.97 4.84
CA MET A 204 -5.14 11.66 3.60
C MET A 204 -4.97 13.18 3.74
N LEU A 205 -5.62 13.80 4.73
CA LEU A 205 -5.67 15.25 4.90
C LEU A 205 -4.60 15.79 5.87
N ASN A 206 -3.94 14.91 6.63
CA ASN A 206 -2.93 15.19 7.67
C ASN A 206 -1.49 14.82 7.26
#